data_AF-A0ABD3AHA0-F1
#
_entry.id   AF-A0ABD3AHA0-F1
#
_cell.length_a   1.000
_cell.length_b   1.000
_cell.length_c   1.000
_cell.angle_alpha   90.00
_cell.angle_beta   90.00
_cell.angle_gamma   90.00
#
_symmetry.space_group_name_H-M   'P 1'
#
loop_
_entity.id
_entity.type
_entity.pdbx_description
1 polymer ?
#
loop_
_entity_poly.entity_id
_entity_poly.type
_entity_poly.pdbx_seq_one_letter_code
_entity_poly.pdbx_strand_id
1 'polypeptide(L)'
;DIKLVLRRFASNIIFSNGLSDPYSGGGVVEDLSDSLLAVTTTKGSHGLDLYPANKKSDPEWLVTQRNTELHIINGWIKTYYADLIEITK
;
A
#
# COMPACT_ATOMS: atom_id res chain seq x y z
N ASP A 1 17.82 -5.26 12.23
CA ASP A 1 17.01 -4.27 11.50
C ASP A 1 15.75 -4.96 10.97
N ILE A 2 14.57 -4.42 11.27
CA ILE A 2 13.28 -4.95 10.82
C ILE A 2 13.13 -4.87 9.30
N LYS A 3 13.70 -3.85 8.65
CA LYS A 3 13.66 -3.72 7.18
C LYS A 3 14.34 -4.91 6.51
N LEU A 4 15.45 -5.39 7.07
CA LEU A 4 16.16 -6.58 6.55
C LEU A 4 15.31 -7.85 6.65
N VAL A 5 14.57 -8.03 7.75
CA VAL A 5 13.68 -9.18 7.93
C VAL A 5 12.53 -9.13 6.93
N LEU A 6 11.88 -7.97 6.79
CA LEU A 6 10.80 -7.76 5.83
C LEU A 6 11.28 -8.06 4.39
N ARG A 7 12.42 -7.48 3.98
CA ARG A 7 13.00 -7.72 2.65
C ARG A 7 13.24 -9.20 2.33
N ARG A 8 13.53 -10.04 3.33
CA ARG A 8 13.85 -11.45 3.13
C ARG A 8 12.64 -12.37 3.13
N PHE A 9 11.60 -12.04 3.90
CA PHE A 9 10.56 -13.00 4.25
C PHE A 9 9.13 -12.51 4.01
N ALA A 10 8.93 -11.23 3.74
CA ALA A 10 7.61 -10.67 3.47
C ALA A 10 7.39 -10.45 1.97
N SER A 11 6.12 -10.50 1.56
CA SER A 11 5.68 -10.17 0.21
C SER A 11 4.25 -9.62 0.24
N ASN A 12 3.89 -8.88 -0.80
CA ASN A 12 2.55 -8.33 -1.02
C ASN A 12 2.05 -7.47 0.15
N ILE A 13 2.85 -6.48 0.54
CA ILE A 13 2.49 -5.51 1.59
C ILE A 13 2.57 -4.10 1.01
N ILE A 14 1.54 -3.31 1.28
CA ILE A 14 1.56 -1.85 1.08
C ILE A 14 1.78 -1.20 2.45
N PHE A 15 2.78 -0.33 2.53
CA PHE A 15 3.00 0.58 3.66
C PHE A 15 2.48 1.97 3.29
N SER A 16 1.20 2.25 3.58
CA SER A 16 0.60 3.55 3.31
C SER A 16 0.93 4.56 4.43
N ASN A 17 1.37 5.76 4.05
CA ASN A 17 1.71 6.81 5.02
C ASN A 17 1.36 8.21 4.51
N GLY A 18 0.73 9.00 5.38
CA GLY A 18 0.74 10.46 5.28
C GLY A 18 1.94 11.04 6.00
N LEU A 19 2.84 11.75 5.32
CA LEU A 19 4.06 12.29 5.93
C LEU A 19 3.79 13.42 6.94
N SER A 20 2.55 13.92 7.01
CA SER A 20 2.09 14.82 8.07
C SER A 20 1.69 14.07 9.36
N ASP A 21 1.53 12.76 9.32
CA ASP A 21 1.28 11.92 10.49
C ASP A 21 2.58 11.74 11.30
N PRO A 22 2.63 12.08 12.61
CA PRO A 22 3.82 11.85 13.43
C PRO A 22 4.27 10.38 13.47
N TYR A 23 3.37 9.41 13.28
CA TYR A 23 3.75 7.99 13.26
C TYR A 23 4.52 7.59 11.99
N SER A 24 4.46 8.39 10.91
CA SER A 24 5.17 8.10 9.66
C SER A 24 6.70 8.06 9.84
N GLY A 25 7.25 8.77 10.83
CA GLY A 25 8.67 8.74 11.16
C GLY A 25 9.17 7.38 11.67
N GLY A 26 8.28 6.53 12.18
CA GLY A 26 8.59 5.15 12.56
C GLY A 26 8.18 4.11 11.50
N GLY A 27 7.57 4.55 10.40
CA GLY A 27 7.04 3.69 9.34
C GLY A 27 8.05 3.33 8.25
N VAL A 28 7.55 2.66 7.22
CA VAL A 28 8.27 2.39 5.96
C VAL A 28 7.76 3.38 4.92
N VAL A 29 8.63 4.29 4.51
CA VAL A 29 8.30 5.40 3.58
C VAL A 29 8.98 5.26 2.21
N GLU A 30 9.63 4.12 1.97
CA GLU A 30 10.33 3.78 0.73
C GLU A 30 10.11 2.30 0.43
N ASP A 31 10.11 1.93 -0.85
CA ASP A 31 9.96 0.55 -1.26
C ASP A 31 11.09 -0.33 -0.70
N LEU A 32 10.72 -1.50 -0.18
CA LEU A 32 11.67 -2.48 0.33
C LEU A 32 11.94 -3.60 -0.70
N SER A 33 11.04 -3.82 -1.65
CA SER A 33 11.19 -4.74 -2.79
C SER A 33 10.05 -4.48 -3.79
N ASP A 34 10.04 -5.23 -4.89
CA ASP A 34 8.97 -5.15 -5.91
C ASP A 34 7.56 -5.49 -5.38
N SER A 35 7.45 -6.12 -4.20
CA SER A 35 6.17 -6.49 -3.57
C SER A 35 5.96 -5.91 -2.17
N LEU A 36 6.93 -5.14 -1.67
CA LEU A 36 6.88 -4.43 -0.39
C LEU A 36 6.95 -2.93 -0.68
N LEU A 37 5.79 -2.38 -1.02
CA LEU A 37 5.66 -1.05 -1.63
C LEU A 37 5.26 -0.01 -0.58
N ALA A 38 5.87 1.17 -0.63
CA ALA A 38 5.48 2.32 0.18
C ALA A 38 4.59 3.26 -0.66
N VAL A 39 3.38 3.51 -0.19
CA VAL A 39 2.47 4.47 -0.81
C VAL A 39 2.39 5.70 0.09
N THR A 40 3.16 6.73 -0.27
CA THR A 40 3.29 7.93 0.58
C THR A 40 2.68 9.16 -0.06
N THR A 41 2.19 10.08 0.78
CA THR A 41 1.74 11.42 0.39
C THR A 41 2.28 12.45 1.38
N THR A 42 2.47 13.69 0.95
CA THR A 42 2.94 14.78 1.83
C THR A 42 1.91 15.19 2.89
N LYS A 43 0.63 14.90 2.63
CA LYS A 43 -0.54 15.25 3.48
C LYS A 43 -1.11 14.00 4.16
N GLY A 44 -2.14 14.17 4.95
CA GLY A 44 -2.91 13.07 5.53
C GLY A 44 -2.55 12.77 6.98
N SER A 45 -3.58 12.48 7.76
CA SER A 45 -3.46 11.98 9.13
C SER A 45 -3.33 10.46 9.14
N HIS A 46 -3.20 9.91 10.34
CA HIS A 46 -3.08 8.47 10.58
C HIS A 46 -4.15 7.65 9.86
N GLY A 47 -3.72 6.81 8.91
CA GLY A 47 -4.57 5.88 8.17
C GLY A 47 -5.72 6.52 7.38
N LEU A 48 -5.56 7.74 6.88
CA LEU A 48 -6.66 8.47 6.21
C LEU A 48 -7.22 7.72 4.98
N ASP A 49 -6.35 7.00 4.27
CA ASP A 49 -6.66 6.09 3.17
C ASP A 49 -7.71 5.02 3.53
N LEU A 50 -7.75 4.56 4.79
CA LEU A 50 -8.69 3.54 5.26
C LEU A 50 -10.10 4.07 5.60
N TYR A 51 -10.28 5.38 5.74
CA TYR A 51 -11.60 5.95 6.06
C TYR A 51 -12.56 5.80 4.87
N PRO A 52 -13.89 5.73 5.11
CA PRO A 52 -14.87 5.71 4.05
C PRO A 52 -14.70 6.88 3.08
N ALA A 53 -14.72 6.58 1.78
CA ALA A 53 -14.55 7.60 0.76
C ALA A 53 -15.73 8.59 0.76
N ASN A 54 -15.40 9.88 0.70
CA ASN A 54 -16.35 10.97 0.54
C ASN A 54 -16.03 11.77 -0.73
N LYS A 55 -16.81 11.52 -1.79
CA LYS A 55 -16.62 12.17 -3.10
C LYS A 55 -16.72 13.70 -3.08
N LYS A 56 -17.32 14.31 -2.06
CA LYS A 56 -17.49 15.77 -1.98
C LYS A 56 -16.33 16.45 -1.26
N SER A 57 -15.70 15.79 -0.29
CA SER A 57 -14.70 16.39 0.59
C SER A 57 -13.31 15.80 0.44
N ASP A 58 -13.18 14.58 -0.09
CA ASP A 58 -11.89 13.95 -0.20
C ASP A 58 -11.04 14.69 -1.23
N PRO A 59 -9.82 15.08 -0.86
CA PRO A 59 -8.94 15.76 -1.78
C PRO A 59 -8.43 14.77 -2.83
N GLU A 60 -8.13 15.30 -4.03
CA GLU A 60 -7.70 14.48 -5.17
C GLU A 60 -6.50 13.57 -4.86
N TRP A 61 -5.53 14.06 -4.09
CA TRP A 61 -4.36 13.26 -3.70
C TRP A 61 -4.74 12.01 -2.90
N LEU A 62 -5.80 12.07 -2.07
CA LEU A 62 -6.27 10.92 -1.27
C LEU A 62 -6.98 9.91 -2.17
N VAL A 63 -7.75 10.40 -3.14
CA VAL A 63 -8.39 9.56 -4.15
C VAL A 63 -7.33 8.86 -5.00
N THR A 64 -6.28 9.58 -5.44
CA THR A 64 -5.17 8.99 -6.20
C THR A 64 -4.43 7.94 -5.37
N GLN A 65 -4.13 8.20 -4.09
CA GLN A 65 -3.51 7.23 -3.20
C GLN A 65 -4.33 5.92 -3.13
N ARG A 66 -5.63 6.01 -2.84
CA ARG A 66 -6.51 4.84 -2.79
C ARG A 66 -6.58 4.10 -4.11
N ASN A 67 -6.60 4.81 -5.24
CA ASN A 67 -6.60 4.19 -6.56
C ASN A 67 -5.29 3.43 -6.85
N THR A 68 -4.14 3.96 -6.39
CA THR A 68 -2.85 3.24 -6.46
C THR A 68 -2.90 1.96 -5.63
N GLU A 69 -3.38 2.03 -4.39
CA GLU A 69 -3.53 0.86 -3.51
C GLU A 69 -4.45 -0.20 -4.14
N LEU A 70 -5.60 0.21 -4.66
CA LEU A 70 -6.53 -0.68 -5.37
C LEU A 70 -5.91 -1.29 -6.62
N HIS A 71 -5.08 -0.54 -7.37
CA HIS A 71 -4.39 -1.07 -8.54
C HIS A 71 -3.45 -2.23 -8.17
N ILE A 72 -2.65 -2.03 -7.12
CA ILE A 72 -1.70 -3.02 -6.61
C ILE A 72 -2.45 -4.28 -6.11
N ILE A 73 -3.47 -4.10 -5.27
CA ILE A 73 -4.26 -5.21 -4.71
C ILE A 73 -4.96 -6.01 -5.82
N ASN A 74 -5.54 -5.33 -6.81
CA ASN A 74 -6.13 -5.99 -7.97
C ASN A 74 -5.09 -6.80 -8.77
N GLY A 75 -3.85 -6.30 -8.85
CA GLY A 75 -2.71 -7.03 -9.42
C GLY A 75 -2.46 -8.35 -8.67
N TRP A 76 -2.35 -8.29 -7.34
CA TRP A 76 -2.13 -9.49 -6.51
C TRP A 76 -3.25 -10.52 -6.65
N ILE A 77 -4.51 -10.09 -6.67
CA ILE A 77 -5.67 -10.98 -6.86
C ILE A 77 -5.60 -11.67 -8.23
N LYS A 78 -5.25 -10.92 -9.29
CA LYS A 78 -5.11 -11.50 -10.65
C LYS A 78 -4.00 -12.54 -10.71
N THR A 79 -2.82 -12.23 -10.14
CA THR A 79 -1.70 -13.18 -10.06
C THR A 79 -2.11 -14.45 -9.32
N TYR A 80 -2.75 -14.32 -8.15
CA TYR A 80 -3.22 -15.48 -7.39
C TYR A 80 -4.14 -16.40 -8.21
N TYR A 81 -5.12 -15.85 -8.92
CA TYR A 81 -6.02 -16.66 -9.73
C TYR A 81 -5.32 -17.29 -10.94
N ALA A 82 -4.34 -16.62 -11.54
CA ALA A 82 -3.53 -17.19 -12.62
C ALA A 82 -2.72 -18.40 -12.12
N ASP A 83 -2.04 -18.25 -10.98
CA ASP A 83 -1.25 -19.31 -10.34
C ASP A 83 -2.14 -20.49 -9.93
N LEU A 84 -3.32 -20.21 -9.36
CA LEU A 84 -4.27 -21.24 -8.96
C LEU A 84 -4.74 -22.08 -10.15
N ILE A 85 -5.01 -21.44 -11.30
CA ILE A 85 -5.39 -22.13 -12.54
C ILE A 85 -4.23 -23.00 -13.05
N GLU A 86 -2.99 -22.52 -12.94
CA GLU A 86 -1.81 -23.29 -13.36
C GLU A 86 -1.61 -24.54 -12.50
N ILE A 87 -1.81 -24.45 -11.19
CA ILE A 87 -1.63 -25.57 -10.25
C ILE A 87 -2.78 -26.59 -10.33
N THR A 88 -3.99 -26.15 -10.69
CA THR A 88 -5.19 -27.00 -10.73
C THR A 88 -5.45 -27.65 -12.10
N LYS A 89 -4.64 -27.33 -13.11
CA LYS A 89 -4.58 -28.06 -14.39
C LYS A 89 -3.83 -29.37 -14.25
#